data_AF-A0A2E7KYR5-F1
#
_entry.id   AF-A0A2E7KYR5-F1
#
_cell.length_a   1.000
_cell.length_b   1.000
_cell.length_c   1.000
_cell.angle_alpha   90.00
_cell.angle_beta   90.00
_cell.angle_gamma   90.00
#
_symmetry.space_group_name_H-M   'P 1'
#
loop_
_entity.id
_entity.type
_entity.pdbx_description
1 polymer ?
#
loop_
_entity_poly.entity_id
_entity_poly.type
_entity_poly.pdbx_seq_one_letter_code
_entity_poly.pdbx_strand_id
1 'polypeptide(L)'
;MNRKVKTITLTFFILCSSLLADDRIEVGDRFAIDDLLSRYSHSWDSKDPEEWADLFIDEGIWQNSFAGKVETILKSNKERLQFAKKLQESFRQKGVTTRHHQTNTLLRKKKDGDIHGETVFSVIWQYADDPLPKLKHSGVYRDQYEKTDKGWRFRFREVCFDHKLFEDSENARLVPDLTLLKPRTLAEHRKLGGRAPYFSHYRKGDIELVFIAARHEPRVGSPTHKLIEEVVEGFDPECVITEGLRSEDGYSPERLIADAKRREKSGNLPEPLYAALLCSEREIPFIGGEPVPVVTTEALRAVTKDDTDILGFLVVRHLGQVRREQPEAELDDKVKRLLPRMIQQFELETALTVDQFKDWYHKTTGRNFSAENLRRGDIAPIAIENPNLLKRMGIAAMMAREKHLISFQSKMLLEHRRVLVVYGSGHLVYESEVLEDMLGKPIQKGASW
;
A
#
# COMPACT_ATOMS: atom_id res chain seq x y z
N MET A 1 -58.06 -66.47 58.23
CA MET A 1 -58.95 -65.71 57.32
C MET A 1 -58.13 -65.20 56.15
N ASN A 2 -58.64 -65.38 54.93
CA ASN A 2 -57.91 -65.52 53.66
C ASN A 2 -57.04 -64.33 53.21
N ARG A 3 -55.75 -64.59 52.94
CA ARG A 3 -54.86 -63.72 52.15
C ARG A 3 -55.06 -64.03 50.66
N LYS A 4 -55.56 -63.06 49.88
CA LYS A 4 -55.44 -63.02 48.42
C LYS A 4 -54.28 -62.09 48.07
N VAL A 5 -53.19 -62.64 47.52
CA VAL A 5 -52.16 -61.85 46.84
C VAL A 5 -52.50 -61.87 45.35
N LYS A 6 -52.70 -60.68 44.79
CA LYS A 6 -53.04 -60.46 43.38
C LYS A 6 -51.78 -60.53 42.53
N THR A 7 -51.84 -61.32 41.47
CA THR A 7 -50.91 -61.35 40.35
C THR A 7 -50.90 -59.99 39.65
N ILE A 8 -49.72 -59.36 39.53
CA ILE A 8 -49.53 -58.14 38.74
C ILE A 8 -49.14 -58.58 37.32
N THR A 9 -50.02 -58.31 36.35
CA THR A 9 -49.74 -58.47 34.93
C THR A 9 -49.03 -57.22 34.43
N LEU A 10 -47.83 -57.39 33.87
CA LEU A 10 -47.03 -56.34 33.26
C LEU A 10 -47.58 -56.06 31.85
N THR A 11 -48.19 -54.90 31.64
CA THR A 11 -48.61 -54.43 30.30
C THR A 11 -47.50 -53.56 29.71
N PHE A 12 -46.89 -54.05 28.63
CA PHE A 12 -45.89 -53.32 27.84
C PHE A 12 -46.63 -52.23 27.03
N PHE A 13 -46.51 -50.97 27.45
CA PHE A 13 -46.90 -49.82 26.63
C PHE A 13 -45.76 -49.53 25.65
N ILE A 14 -45.91 -49.94 24.39
CA ILE A 14 -45.14 -49.39 23.28
C ILE A 14 -45.72 -47.99 23.03
N LEU A 15 -45.11 -46.97 23.63
CA LEU A 15 -45.43 -45.59 23.31
C LEU A 15 -44.80 -45.25 21.96
N CYS A 16 -45.64 -44.85 21.00
CA CYS A 16 -45.25 -44.16 19.78
C CYS A 16 -44.28 -43.02 20.10
N SER A 17 -43.00 -43.20 19.75
CA SER A 17 -42.04 -42.10 19.65
C SER A 17 -42.47 -41.24 18.47
N SER A 18 -42.97 -40.06 18.81
CA SER A 18 -43.26 -38.94 17.94
C SER A 18 -42.20 -38.73 16.86
N LEU A 19 -42.68 -38.67 15.61
CA LEU A 19 -42.08 -37.96 14.47
C LEU A 19 -41.70 -36.53 14.90
N LEU A 20 -40.47 -36.35 15.38
CA LEU A 20 -39.78 -35.08 15.27
C LEU A 20 -38.86 -35.24 14.06
N ALA A 21 -39.11 -34.47 13.01
CA ALA A 21 -38.15 -34.36 11.92
C ALA A 21 -36.80 -34.00 12.55
N ASP A 22 -35.78 -34.82 12.30
CA ASP A 22 -34.45 -34.51 12.79
C ASP A 22 -33.93 -33.31 11.97
N ASP A 23 -34.06 -32.13 12.57
CA ASP A 23 -33.56 -30.85 12.07
C ASP A 23 -32.02 -30.81 12.10
N ARG A 24 -31.37 -31.87 12.60
CA ARG A 24 -29.91 -32.02 12.59
C ARG A 24 -29.42 -32.46 11.22
N ILE A 25 -28.34 -31.83 10.80
CA ILE A 25 -27.57 -32.23 9.62
C ILE A 25 -26.71 -33.43 10.03
N GLU A 26 -26.71 -34.49 9.22
CA GLU A 26 -25.87 -35.65 9.48
C GLU A 26 -24.40 -35.25 9.48
N VAL A 27 -23.62 -35.81 10.42
CA VAL A 27 -22.20 -35.46 10.58
C VAL A 27 -21.41 -35.73 9.28
N GLY A 28 -21.72 -36.82 8.58
CA GLY A 28 -21.10 -37.13 7.29
C GLY A 28 -21.42 -36.10 6.21
N ASP A 29 -22.66 -35.62 6.17
CA ASP A 29 -23.05 -34.55 5.23
C ASP A 29 -22.37 -33.23 5.56
N ARG A 30 -22.23 -32.89 6.85
CA ARG A 30 -21.48 -31.70 7.27
C ARG A 30 -20.04 -31.74 6.80
N PHE A 31 -19.33 -32.85 7.02
CA PHE A 31 -17.95 -32.98 6.53
C PHE A 31 -17.85 -32.93 5.01
N ALA A 32 -18.77 -33.57 4.29
CA ALA A 32 -18.77 -33.53 2.84
C ALA A 32 -19.03 -32.11 2.28
N ILE A 33 -19.84 -31.29 2.98
CA ILE A 33 -20.03 -29.88 2.65
C ILE A 33 -18.77 -29.06 3.00
N ASP A 34 -18.13 -29.30 4.14
CA ASP A 34 -16.88 -28.62 4.51
C ASP A 34 -15.76 -28.92 3.47
N ASP A 35 -15.70 -30.16 2.94
CA ASP A 35 -14.81 -30.53 1.85
C ASP A 35 -15.15 -29.82 0.53
N LEU A 36 -16.45 -29.68 0.20
CA LEU A 36 -16.91 -28.92 -0.96
C LEU A 36 -16.48 -27.44 -0.87
N LEU A 37 -16.63 -26.82 0.31
CA LEU A 37 -16.18 -25.45 0.57
C LEU A 37 -14.66 -25.32 0.38
N SER A 38 -13.90 -26.30 0.88
CA SER A 38 -12.44 -26.34 0.76
C SER A 38 -11.99 -26.49 -0.70
N ARG A 39 -12.62 -27.39 -1.45
CA ARG A 39 -12.37 -27.58 -2.90
C ARG A 39 -12.64 -26.31 -3.69
N TYR A 40 -13.68 -25.54 -3.34
CA TYR A 40 -13.95 -24.24 -3.96
C TYR A 40 -12.78 -23.27 -3.81
N SER A 41 -12.23 -23.14 -2.59
CA SER A 41 -11.04 -22.31 -2.34
C SER A 41 -9.85 -22.81 -3.17
N HIS A 42 -9.58 -24.12 -3.08
CA HIS A 42 -8.41 -24.73 -3.71
C HIS A 42 -8.42 -24.60 -5.23
N SER A 43 -9.53 -24.91 -5.91
CA SER A 43 -9.63 -24.83 -7.36
C SER A 43 -9.51 -23.38 -7.87
N TRP A 44 -10.03 -22.41 -7.13
CA TRP A 44 -9.85 -21.00 -7.48
C TRP A 44 -8.40 -20.53 -7.28
N ASP A 45 -7.76 -20.92 -6.17
CA ASP A 45 -6.41 -20.49 -5.83
C ASP A 45 -5.34 -21.18 -6.68
N SER A 46 -5.55 -22.43 -7.08
CA SER A 46 -4.69 -23.18 -8.00
C SER A 46 -4.88 -22.82 -9.47
N LYS A 47 -5.90 -22.01 -9.79
CA LYS A 47 -6.28 -21.63 -11.17
C LYS A 47 -6.72 -22.84 -11.99
N ASP A 48 -7.60 -23.66 -11.42
CA ASP A 48 -8.28 -24.79 -12.05
C ASP A 48 -9.76 -24.41 -12.33
N PRO A 49 -10.08 -23.89 -13.53
CA PRO A 49 -11.41 -23.39 -13.83
C PRO A 49 -12.41 -24.52 -14.11
N GLU A 50 -11.95 -25.68 -14.59
CA GLU A 50 -12.75 -26.88 -14.79
C GLU A 50 -13.29 -27.42 -13.45
N GLU A 51 -12.40 -27.71 -12.50
CA GLU A 51 -12.80 -28.21 -11.19
C GLU A 51 -13.72 -27.20 -10.48
N TRP A 52 -13.41 -25.90 -10.55
CA TRP A 52 -14.23 -24.86 -9.93
C TRP A 52 -15.67 -24.81 -10.46
N ALA A 53 -15.85 -24.96 -11.78
CA ALA A 53 -17.17 -24.96 -12.41
C ALA A 53 -17.99 -26.21 -12.05
N ASP A 54 -17.32 -27.35 -11.92
CA ASP A 54 -17.92 -28.68 -11.64
C ASP A 54 -18.33 -28.90 -10.17
N LEU A 55 -18.03 -27.93 -9.29
CA LEU A 55 -18.53 -27.91 -7.90
C LEU A 55 -20.02 -27.57 -7.80
N PHE A 56 -20.63 -27.11 -8.89
CA PHE A 56 -22.04 -26.78 -8.98
C PHE A 56 -22.80 -27.91 -9.66
N ILE A 57 -24.10 -28.03 -9.36
CA ILE A 57 -24.99 -28.77 -10.26
C ILE A 57 -25.07 -28.04 -11.61
N ASP A 58 -25.51 -28.70 -12.68
CA ASP A 58 -25.52 -28.11 -14.04
C ASP A 58 -26.28 -26.78 -14.09
N GLU A 59 -27.49 -26.77 -13.51
CA GLU A 59 -28.39 -25.61 -13.35
C GLU A 59 -28.06 -24.74 -12.11
N GLY A 60 -26.92 -25.00 -11.46
CA GLY A 60 -26.51 -24.27 -10.27
C GLY A 60 -26.28 -22.80 -10.59
N ILE A 61 -26.43 -21.92 -9.60
CA ILE A 61 -26.22 -20.48 -9.78
C ILE A 61 -25.02 -20.02 -8.96
N TRP A 62 -24.12 -19.28 -9.59
CA TRP A 62 -23.12 -18.47 -8.89
C TRP A 62 -23.43 -17.00 -9.12
N GLN A 63 -23.51 -16.22 -8.06
CA GLN A 63 -23.65 -14.78 -8.17
C GLN A 63 -22.72 -14.07 -7.19
N ASN A 64 -22.42 -12.81 -7.49
CA ASN A 64 -21.76 -11.93 -6.54
C ASN A 64 -22.52 -10.62 -6.36
N SER A 65 -22.34 -10.04 -5.18
CA SER A 65 -22.86 -8.72 -4.85
C SER A 65 -21.81 -7.93 -4.08
N PHE A 66 -21.76 -6.62 -4.33
CA PHE A 66 -20.88 -5.69 -3.64
C PHE A 66 -21.72 -4.66 -2.91
N ALA A 67 -21.57 -4.59 -1.58
CA ALA A 67 -22.39 -3.73 -0.72
C ALA A 67 -23.90 -3.88 -1.03
N GLY A 68 -24.35 -5.11 -1.27
CA GLY A 68 -25.75 -5.45 -1.55
C GLY A 68 -26.21 -5.25 -3.00
N LYS A 69 -25.38 -4.71 -3.90
CA LYS A 69 -25.69 -4.59 -5.33
C LYS A 69 -25.18 -5.82 -6.08
N VAL A 70 -26.08 -6.57 -6.71
CA VAL A 70 -25.72 -7.72 -7.56
C VAL A 70 -24.98 -7.24 -8.80
N GLU A 71 -23.84 -7.87 -9.08
CA GLU A 71 -22.96 -7.49 -10.20
C GLU A 71 -22.95 -8.55 -11.30
N THR A 72 -22.76 -9.82 -10.94
CA THR A 72 -22.68 -10.93 -11.90
C THR A 72 -23.58 -12.07 -11.44
N ILE A 73 -24.26 -12.72 -12.40
CA ILE A 73 -25.06 -13.93 -12.19
C ILE A 73 -24.70 -14.92 -13.29
N LEU A 74 -24.26 -16.12 -12.92
CA LEU A 74 -23.88 -17.21 -13.79
C LEU A 74 -24.80 -18.40 -13.52
N LYS A 75 -25.60 -18.80 -14.51
CA LYS A 75 -26.70 -19.76 -14.35
C LYS A 75 -26.42 -21.13 -14.95
N SER A 76 -25.28 -21.32 -15.61
CA SER A 76 -24.91 -22.60 -16.20
C SER A 76 -23.43 -22.95 -15.99
N ASN A 77 -23.09 -24.24 -16.06
CA ASN A 77 -21.70 -24.70 -15.97
C ASN A 77 -20.83 -24.03 -17.04
N LYS A 78 -21.34 -23.89 -18.27
CA LYS A 78 -20.65 -23.20 -19.37
C LYS A 78 -20.30 -21.75 -19.02
N GLU A 79 -21.22 -20.99 -18.44
CA GLU A 79 -20.99 -19.61 -18.02
C GLU A 79 -19.94 -19.53 -16.90
N ARG A 80 -20.05 -20.41 -15.89
CA ARG A 80 -19.07 -20.52 -14.79
C ARG A 80 -17.67 -20.84 -15.29
N LEU A 81 -17.54 -21.82 -16.18
CA LEU A 81 -16.27 -22.22 -16.77
C LEU A 81 -15.62 -21.09 -17.57
N GLN A 82 -16.41 -20.41 -18.42
CA GLN A 82 -15.91 -19.29 -19.22
C GLN A 82 -15.45 -18.12 -18.34
N PHE A 83 -16.23 -17.80 -17.30
CA PHE A 83 -15.89 -16.78 -16.32
C PHE A 83 -14.58 -17.12 -15.59
N ALA A 84 -14.47 -18.34 -15.05
CA ALA A 84 -13.29 -18.79 -14.32
C ALA A 84 -12.04 -18.78 -15.22
N LYS A 85 -12.13 -19.29 -16.46
CA LYS A 85 -11.03 -19.27 -17.44
C LYS A 85 -10.52 -17.86 -17.68
N LYS A 86 -11.41 -16.90 -17.94
CA LYS A 86 -11.04 -15.51 -18.23
C LYS A 86 -10.32 -14.87 -17.05
N LEU A 87 -10.88 -14.97 -15.84
CA LEU A 87 -10.31 -14.32 -14.66
C LEU A 87 -9.01 -14.96 -14.21
N GLN A 88 -8.96 -16.29 -14.17
CA GLN A 88 -7.77 -17.01 -13.72
C GLN A 88 -6.60 -16.83 -14.69
N GLU A 89 -6.84 -16.76 -16.00
CA GLU A 89 -5.82 -16.41 -16.98
C GLU A 89 -5.30 -14.98 -16.77
N SER A 90 -6.18 -14.01 -16.49
CA SER A 90 -5.74 -12.65 -16.12
C SER A 90 -4.86 -12.64 -14.86
N PHE A 91 -5.13 -13.51 -13.88
CA PHE A 91 -4.29 -13.60 -12.68
C PHE A 91 -2.91 -14.16 -12.99
N ARG A 92 -2.82 -15.17 -13.87
CA ARG A 92 -1.52 -15.72 -14.31
C ARG A 92 -0.67 -14.64 -15.00
N GLN A 93 -1.27 -13.91 -15.94
CA GLN A 93 -0.58 -12.84 -16.68
C GLN A 93 -0.07 -11.72 -15.76
N LYS A 94 -0.82 -11.42 -14.69
CA LYS A 94 -0.46 -10.39 -13.70
C LYS A 94 0.42 -10.90 -12.56
N GLY A 95 0.80 -12.18 -12.56
CA GLY A 95 1.57 -12.79 -11.48
C GLY A 95 0.85 -12.74 -10.12
N VAL A 96 -0.49 -12.84 -10.12
CA VAL A 96 -1.30 -12.74 -8.89
C VAL A 96 -1.49 -14.10 -8.25
N THR A 97 -1.03 -14.22 -7.01
CA THR A 97 -1.37 -15.34 -6.12
C THR A 97 -2.56 -14.96 -5.25
N THR A 98 -3.56 -15.85 -5.16
CA THR A 98 -4.73 -15.68 -4.30
C THR A 98 -4.77 -16.73 -3.19
N ARG A 99 -5.31 -16.37 -2.03
CA ARG A 99 -5.61 -17.29 -0.93
C ARG A 99 -6.98 -17.00 -0.33
N HIS A 100 -7.86 -17.99 -0.40
CA HIS A 100 -9.20 -17.96 0.19
C HIS A 100 -9.19 -18.62 1.57
N HIS A 101 -9.51 -17.84 2.60
CA HIS A 101 -9.75 -18.35 3.95
C HIS A 101 -11.25 -18.34 4.21
N GLN A 102 -11.86 -19.52 4.33
CA GLN A 102 -13.26 -19.71 4.66
C GLN A 102 -13.36 -20.20 6.11
N THR A 103 -14.15 -19.51 6.93
CA THR A 103 -14.29 -19.80 8.36
C THR A 103 -15.72 -19.56 8.82
N ASN A 104 -16.04 -19.99 10.05
CA ASN A 104 -17.32 -19.71 10.71
C ASN A 104 -18.55 -20.20 9.92
N THR A 105 -18.44 -21.35 9.26
CA THR A 105 -19.53 -21.98 8.50
C THR A 105 -20.70 -22.35 9.41
N LEU A 106 -21.87 -21.79 9.13
CA LEU A 106 -23.14 -22.12 9.77
C LEU A 106 -24.05 -22.83 8.77
N LEU A 107 -24.32 -24.11 9.01
CA LEU A 107 -25.24 -24.90 8.20
C LEU A 107 -26.61 -25.01 8.87
N ARG A 108 -27.68 -24.90 8.07
CA ARG A 108 -29.07 -25.03 8.53
C ARG A 108 -29.86 -25.89 7.56
N LYS A 109 -30.56 -26.90 8.09
CA LYS A 109 -31.54 -27.68 7.34
C LYS A 109 -32.88 -26.94 7.33
N LYS A 110 -33.47 -26.76 6.16
CA LYS A 110 -34.79 -26.16 5.96
C LYS A 110 -35.89 -27.22 6.05
N LYS A 111 -37.14 -26.77 6.15
CA LYS A 111 -38.31 -27.65 6.34
C LYS A 111 -38.58 -28.57 5.15
N ASP A 112 -38.15 -28.15 3.96
CA ASP A 112 -38.19 -28.92 2.71
C ASP A 112 -37.02 -29.92 2.59
N GLY A 113 -36.09 -29.93 3.55
CA GLY A 113 -34.91 -30.80 3.56
C GLY A 113 -33.65 -30.15 3.00
N ASP A 114 -33.76 -28.97 2.39
CA ASP A 114 -32.62 -28.29 1.76
C ASP A 114 -31.61 -27.81 2.82
N ILE A 115 -30.32 -27.91 2.51
CA ILE A 115 -29.26 -27.41 3.40
C ILE A 115 -28.79 -26.06 2.88
N HIS A 116 -28.82 -25.07 3.77
CA HIS A 116 -28.31 -23.72 3.54
C HIS A 116 -27.06 -23.47 4.37
N GLY A 117 -26.12 -22.71 3.82
CA GLY A 117 -24.88 -22.35 4.49
C GLY A 117 -24.65 -20.84 4.50
N GLU A 118 -24.09 -20.34 5.60
CA GLU A 118 -23.44 -19.03 5.64
C GLU A 118 -21.99 -19.21 6.09
N THR A 119 -21.05 -18.72 5.29
CA THR A 119 -19.60 -18.89 5.55
C THR A 119 -18.90 -17.55 5.43
N VAL A 120 -18.15 -17.14 6.46
CA VAL A 120 -17.35 -15.92 6.40
C VAL A 120 -16.08 -16.21 5.60
N PHE A 121 -15.72 -15.30 4.69
CA PHE A 121 -14.50 -15.44 3.91
C PHE A 121 -13.62 -14.20 3.96
N SER A 122 -12.32 -14.43 3.77
CA SER A 122 -11.34 -13.41 3.39
C SER A 122 -10.50 -13.90 2.24
N VAL A 123 -10.22 -13.02 1.28
CA VAL A 123 -9.36 -13.30 0.13
C VAL A 123 -8.17 -12.38 0.15
N ILE A 124 -6.99 -12.99 0.14
CA ILE A 124 -5.72 -12.28 0.12
C ILE A 124 -5.13 -12.37 -1.28
N TRP A 125 -4.62 -11.26 -1.80
CA TRP A 125 -3.91 -11.19 -3.07
C TRP A 125 -2.45 -10.81 -2.83
N GLN A 126 -1.55 -11.37 -3.62
CA GLN A 126 -0.15 -10.96 -3.69
C GLN A 126 0.27 -10.92 -5.16
N TYR A 127 0.70 -9.75 -5.63
CA TYR A 127 1.35 -9.62 -6.93
C TYR A 127 2.82 -10.06 -6.83
N ALA A 128 3.44 -10.42 -7.96
CA ALA A 128 4.82 -10.91 -7.99
C ALA A 128 5.83 -9.94 -7.34
N ASP A 129 5.60 -8.63 -7.50
CA ASP A 129 6.47 -7.58 -6.96
C ASP A 129 6.01 -7.05 -5.59
N ASP A 130 4.92 -7.58 -5.03
CA ASP A 130 4.47 -7.17 -3.70
C ASP A 130 5.35 -7.77 -2.61
N PRO A 131 5.93 -6.95 -1.72
CA PRO A 131 6.76 -7.46 -0.62
C PRO A 131 5.95 -8.26 0.40
N LEU A 132 4.64 -8.00 0.51
CA LEU A 132 3.73 -8.67 1.43
C LEU A 132 2.34 -8.87 0.80
N PRO A 133 1.65 -9.97 1.13
CA PRO A 133 0.28 -10.21 0.69
C PRO A 133 -0.71 -9.22 1.33
N LYS A 134 -1.78 -8.86 0.62
CA LYS A 134 -2.76 -7.86 1.03
C LYS A 134 -4.17 -8.45 1.07
N LEU A 135 -4.93 -8.13 2.11
CA LEU A 135 -6.36 -8.44 2.16
C LEU A 135 -7.06 -7.68 1.02
N LYS A 136 -7.68 -8.42 0.10
CA LYS A 136 -8.35 -7.85 -1.08
C LYS A 136 -9.87 -7.85 -0.93
N HIS A 137 -10.42 -8.92 -0.36
CA HIS A 137 -11.85 -9.07 -0.16
C HIS A 137 -12.15 -9.65 1.22
N SER A 138 -13.26 -9.22 1.82
CA SER A 138 -13.93 -9.89 2.93
C SER A 138 -15.42 -9.96 2.63
N GLY A 139 -16.09 -10.92 3.25
CA GLY A 139 -17.52 -11.05 3.07
C GLY A 139 -18.11 -12.34 3.60
N VAL A 140 -19.31 -12.65 3.09
CA VAL A 140 -20.07 -13.85 3.44
C VAL A 140 -20.52 -14.58 2.18
N TYR A 141 -20.27 -15.89 2.12
CA TYR A 141 -20.94 -16.76 1.18
C TYR A 141 -22.31 -17.15 1.72
N ARG A 142 -23.34 -17.08 0.88
CA ARG A 142 -24.67 -17.62 1.16
C ARG A 142 -24.99 -18.72 0.18
N ASP A 143 -25.08 -19.94 0.69
CA ASP A 143 -25.10 -21.15 -0.12
C ASP A 143 -26.40 -21.93 0.05
N GLN A 144 -26.74 -22.66 -1.01
CA GLN A 144 -27.70 -23.77 -1.00
C GLN A 144 -27.02 -24.98 -1.62
N TYR A 145 -27.14 -26.13 -0.95
CA TYR A 145 -26.47 -27.36 -1.35
C TYR A 145 -27.48 -28.42 -1.81
N GLU A 146 -27.05 -29.25 -2.76
CA GLU A 146 -27.81 -30.39 -3.26
C GLU A 146 -26.94 -31.64 -3.24
N LYS A 147 -27.49 -32.75 -2.74
CA LYS A 147 -26.82 -34.04 -2.71
C LYS A 147 -27.09 -34.75 -4.04
N THR A 148 -26.02 -35.00 -4.79
CA THR A 148 -26.08 -35.70 -6.08
C THR A 148 -25.38 -37.05 -6.00
N ASP A 149 -25.47 -37.83 -7.06
CA ASP A 149 -24.76 -39.09 -7.30
C ASP A 149 -23.22 -38.91 -7.17
N LYS A 150 -22.73 -37.69 -7.44
CA LYS A 150 -21.31 -37.30 -7.38
C LYS A 150 -20.94 -36.64 -6.04
N GLY A 151 -21.82 -36.73 -5.04
CA GLY A 151 -21.69 -36.07 -3.74
C GLY A 151 -22.38 -34.70 -3.69
N TRP A 152 -22.12 -33.95 -2.62
CA TRP A 152 -22.68 -32.62 -2.43
C TRP A 152 -22.14 -31.62 -3.46
N ARG A 153 -23.03 -30.76 -3.97
CA ARG A 153 -22.75 -29.71 -4.94
C ARG A 153 -23.47 -28.42 -4.56
N PHE A 154 -22.98 -27.30 -5.08
CA PHE A 154 -23.69 -26.03 -4.97
C PHE A 154 -24.88 -26.01 -5.94
N ARG A 155 -26.07 -25.82 -5.39
CA ARG A 155 -27.25 -25.41 -6.15
C ARG A 155 -27.27 -23.90 -6.34
N PHE A 156 -26.87 -23.17 -5.31
CA PHE A 156 -26.76 -21.71 -5.34
C PHE A 156 -25.60 -21.27 -4.47
N ARG A 157 -24.83 -20.28 -4.94
CA ARG A 157 -23.86 -19.53 -4.14
C ARG A 157 -23.96 -18.06 -4.46
N GLU A 158 -24.20 -17.25 -3.44
CA GLU A 158 -23.98 -15.81 -3.48
C GLU A 158 -22.69 -15.44 -2.75
N VAL A 159 -21.82 -14.71 -3.41
CA VAL A 159 -20.64 -14.07 -2.83
C VAL A 159 -20.99 -12.64 -2.43
N CYS A 160 -21.25 -12.39 -1.15
CA CYS A 160 -21.54 -11.05 -0.63
C CYS A 160 -20.24 -10.38 -0.19
N PHE A 161 -19.71 -9.43 -0.97
CA PHE A 161 -18.56 -8.62 -0.55
C PHE A 161 -19.00 -7.47 0.37
N ASP A 162 -18.24 -7.25 1.45
CA ASP A 162 -18.51 -6.20 2.45
C ASP A 162 -18.26 -4.78 1.92
N HIS A 163 -17.51 -4.66 0.82
CA HIS A 163 -17.13 -3.39 0.21
C HIS A 163 -17.90 -3.15 -1.10
N LYS A 164 -17.95 -1.88 -1.52
CA LYS A 164 -18.48 -1.51 -2.86
C LYS A 164 -17.60 -2.11 -3.95
N LEU A 165 -18.18 -2.36 -5.13
CA LEU A 165 -17.40 -2.78 -6.28
C LEU A 165 -16.30 -1.74 -6.45
N PHE A 166 -15.04 -2.18 -6.55
CA PHE A 166 -14.01 -1.30 -7.07
C PHE A 166 -14.46 -1.02 -8.50
N GLU A 167 -15.15 0.09 -8.72
CA GLU A 167 -15.52 0.47 -10.07
C GLU A 167 -14.22 0.49 -10.85
N ASP A 168 -14.13 -0.31 -11.90
CA ASP A 168 -13.19 -0.13 -13.02
C ASP A 168 -13.47 1.20 -13.75
N SER A 169 -13.85 2.23 -12.98
CA SER A 169 -13.78 3.65 -13.27
C SER A 169 -12.35 3.97 -13.70
N GLU A 170 -12.17 5.11 -14.35
CA GLU A 170 -10.86 5.61 -14.79
C GLU A 170 -9.77 5.60 -13.69
N ASN A 171 -10.16 5.45 -12.43
CA ASN A 171 -9.33 5.34 -11.23
C ASN A 171 -8.63 3.98 -11.10
N ALA A 172 -9.15 2.89 -11.68
CA ALA A 172 -8.43 1.61 -11.80
C ALA A 172 -7.16 1.73 -12.69
N ARG A 173 -6.99 2.84 -13.41
CA ARG A 173 -5.77 3.20 -14.17
C ARG A 173 -4.83 4.15 -13.44
N LEU A 174 -4.99 4.40 -12.14
CA LEU A 174 -3.96 5.10 -11.36
C LEU A 174 -2.78 4.18 -11.01
N VAL A 175 -2.47 3.18 -11.83
CA VAL A 175 -1.28 2.37 -11.66
C VAL A 175 -0.12 3.11 -12.31
N PRO A 176 0.86 3.62 -11.56
CA PRO A 176 1.97 4.35 -12.15
C PRO A 176 2.85 3.40 -12.98
N ASP A 177 3.19 3.80 -14.21
CA ASP A 177 4.24 3.12 -14.98
C ASP A 177 5.62 3.49 -14.43
N LEU A 178 6.08 2.70 -13.46
CA LEU A 178 7.38 2.88 -12.82
C LEU A 178 8.56 2.62 -13.78
N THR A 179 8.34 2.10 -14.98
CA THR A 179 9.42 1.96 -15.98
C THR A 179 9.84 3.30 -16.57
N LEU A 180 8.98 4.33 -16.46
CA LEU A 180 9.29 5.71 -16.84
C LEU A 180 10.16 6.42 -15.80
N LEU A 181 10.25 5.89 -14.57
CA LEU A 181 11.12 6.41 -13.53
C LEU A 181 12.57 6.05 -13.83
N LYS A 182 13.39 7.08 -14.11
CA LYS A 182 14.81 6.90 -14.45
C LYS A 182 15.70 7.98 -13.83
N PRO A 183 16.98 7.67 -13.57
CA PRO A 183 17.97 8.67 -13.20
C PRO A 183 18.06 9.78 -14.26
N ARG A 184 18.16 11.04 -13.84
CA ARG A 184 18.16 12.21 -14.73
C ARG A 184 19.50 12.92 -14.72
N THR A 185 19.96 13.36 -15.88
CA THR A 185 21.13 14.22 -16.05
C THR A 185 20.86 15.64 -15.59
N LEU A 186 21.91 16.44 -15.41
CA LEU A 186 21.76 17.86 -15.03
C LEU A 186 21.03 18.67 -16.11
N ALA A 187 21.24 18.33 -17.39
CA ALA A 187 20.56 18.98 -18.51
C ALA A 187 19.06 18.71 -18.48
N GLU A 188 18.64 17.46 -18.20
CA GLU A 188 17.23 17.11 -18.02
C GLU A 188 16.63 17.81 -16.81
N HIS A 189 17.34 17.86 -15.68
CA HIS A 189 16.91 18.62 -14.49
C HIS A 189 16.63 20.08 -14.81
N ARG A 190 17.49 20.72 -15.62
CA ARG A 190 17.30 22.11 -16.05
C ARG A 190 16.18 22.29 -17.07
N LYS A 191 15.94 21.29 -17.92
CA LYS A 191 14.92 21.33 -18.98
C LYS A 191 13.51 21.08 -18.43
N LEU A 192 13.38 20.08 -17.56
CA LEU A 192 12.11 19.65 -16.97
C LEU A 192 11.77 20.47 -15.73
N GLY A 193 12.79 20.92 -15.00
CA GLY A 193 12.63 21.76 -13.82
C GLY A 193 12.35 23.21 -14.18
N GLY A 194 11.38 23.82 -13.49
CA GLY A 194 11.16 25.26 -13.50
C GLY A 194 12.03 25.99 -12.46
N ARG A 195 11.92 27.32 -12.44
CA ARG A 195 12.50 28.13 -11.37
C ARG A 195 11.63 28.00 -10.11
N ALA A 196 12.04 27.14 -9.18
CA ALA A 196 11.34 26.94 -7.93
C ALA A 196 11.20 28.23 -7.10
N PRO A 197 10.09 28.41 -6.35
CA PRO A 197 8.94 27.50 -6.29
C PRO A 197 8.01 27.64 -7.50
N TYR A 198 7.38 26.54 -7.89
CA TYR A 198 6.28 26.50 -8.86
C TYR A 198 5.38 25.29 -8.56
N PHE A 199 4.20 25.22 -9.17
CA PHE A 199 3.36 24.03 -9.11
C PHE A 199 3.10 23.43 -10.49
N SER A 200 2.72 22.16 -10.51
CA SER A 200 2.07 21.50 -11.65
C SER A 200 0.74 20.92 -11.19
N HIS A 201 -0.34 21.28 -11.89
CA HIS A 201 -1.68 20.79 -11.62
C HIS A 201 -2.09 19.77 -12.67
N TYR A 202 -2.35 18.54 -12.23
CA TYR A 202 -2.74 17.39 -13.04
C TYR A 202 -4.21 17.07 -12.78
N ARG A 203 -4.93 16.64 -13.81
CA ARG A 203 -6.33 16.23 -13.70
C ARG A 203 -6.67 15.09 -14.65
N LYS A 204 -7.29 14.04 -14.12
CA LYS A 204 -7.83 12.91 -14.87
C LYS A 204 -9.22 12.57 -14.31
N GLY A 205 -10.26 12.78 -15.12
CA GLY A 205 -11.63 12.62 -14.65
C GLY A 205 -11.94 13.58 -13.50
N ASP A 206 -12.42 13.04 -12.38
CA ASP A 206 -12.72 13.75 -11.13
C ASP A 206 -11.56 13.78 -10.13
N ILE A 207 -10.39 13.25 -10.52
CA ILE A 207 -9.19 13.21 -9.69
C ILE A 207 -8.22 14.30 -10.10
N GLU A 208 -7.69 15.00 -9.09
CA GLU A 208 -6.75 16.10 -9.24
C GLU A 208 -5.55 15.94 -8.31
N LEU A 209 -4.36 16.20 -8.85
CA LEU A 209 -3.13 16.27 -8.09
C LEU A 209 -2.45 17.61 -8.36
N VAL A 210 -2.14 18.34 -7.29
CA VAL A 210 -1.25 19.51 -7.38
C VAL A 210 0.08 19.15 -6.76
N PHE A 211 1.15 19.26 -7.53
CA PHE A 211 2.51 19.08 -7.03
C PHE A 211 3.19 20.44 -6.90
N ILE A 212 3.49 20.87 -5.68
CA ILE A 212 4.34 22.04 -5.42
C ILE A 212 5.80 21.59 -5.46
N ALA A 213 6.52 22.08 -6.48
CA ALA A 213 7.97 21.96 -6.62
C ALA A 213 8.64 23.05 -5.79
N ALA A 214 8.80 22.77 -4.50
CA ALA A 214 9.29 23.71 -3.52
C ALA A 214 10.76 24.08 -3.70
N ARG A 215 11.08 25.32 -3.33
CA ARG A 215 12.45 25.73 -3.04
C ARG A 215 12.68 25.60 -1.54
N HIS A 216 13.65 24.79 -1.14
CA HIS A 216 14.01 24.61 0.27
C HIS A 216 14.51 25.92 0.88
N GLU A 217 13.66 26.58 1.64
CA GLU A 217 13.96 27.83 2.32
C GLU A 217 13.32 27.79 3.72
N PRO A 218 14.11 27.84 4.79
CA PRO A 218 13.58 27.73 6.16
C PRO A 218 12.84 28.98 6.64
N ARG A 219 12.84 30.06 5.86
CA ARG A 219 12.36 31.36 6.33
C ARG A 219 10.84 31.44 6.20
N VAL A 220 10.17 31.76 7.31
CA VAL A 220 8.73 32.07 7.32
C VAL A 220 8.42 33.20 6.33
N GLY A 221 7.37 33.02 5.53
CA GLY A 221 6.97 33.97 4.48
C GLY A 221 7.80 33.89 3.20
N SER A 222 8.58 32.81 3.02
CA SER A 222 9.27 32.53 1.76
C SER A 222 8.30 32.47 0.57
N PRO A 223 8.78 32.66 -0.67
CA PRO A 223 7.95 32.43 -1.86
C PRO A 223 7.29 31.04 -1.87
N THR A 224 7.97 30.01 -1.32
CA THR A 224 7.38 28.67 -1.21
C THR A 224 6.19 28.64 -0.27
N HIS A 225 6.27 29.34 0.87
CA HIS A 225 5.16 29.40 1.84
C HIS A 225 3.93 30.09 1.24
N LYS A 226 4.15 31.19 0.52
CA LYS A 226 3.07 31.90 -0.17
C LYS A 226 2.38 31.00 -1.19
N LEU A 227 3.15 30.28 -2.01
CA LEU A 227 2.57 29.36 -2.98
C LEU A 227 1.81 28.21 -2.29
N ILE A 228 2.31 27.67 -1.17
CA ILE A 228 1.59 26.65 -0.38
C ILE A 228 0.25 27.21 0.11
N GLU A 229 0.23 28.42 0.64
CA GLU A 229 -0.99 29.08 1.13
C GLU A 229 -2.00 29.30 -0.01
N GLU A 230 -1.56 29.89 -1.12
CA GLU A 230 -2.39 30.12 -2.32
C GLU A 230 -3.01 28.82 -2.85
N VAL A 231 -2.20 27.76 -2.97
CA VAL A 231 -2.67 26.45 -3.45
C VAL A 231 -3.62 25.82 -2.44
N VAL A 232 -3.31 25.79 -1.14
CA VAL A 232 -4.21 25.21 -0.13
C VAL A 232 -5.56 25.95 -0.12
N GLU A 233 -5.55 27.27 -0.29
CA GLU A 233 -6.77 28.09 -0.36
C GLU A 233 -7.59 27.86 -1.63
N GLY A 234 -6.94 27.87 -2.79
CA GLY A 234 -7.66 27.83 -4.06
C GLY A 234 -7.90 26.42 -4.62
N PHE A 235 -7.07 25.45 -4.26
CA PHE A 235 -7.26 24.04 -4.65
C PHE A 235 -8.15 23.29 -3.65
N ASP A 236 -8.09 23.69 -2.37
CA ASP A 236 -8.85 23.07 -1.28
C ASP A 236 -8.62 21.54 -1.22
N PRO A 237 -7.38 21.08 -0.94
CA PRO A 237 -7.04 19.67 -0.98
C PRO A 237 -7.78 18.86 0.09
N GLU A 238 -8.17 17.63 -0.24
CA GLU A 238 -8.72 16.66 0.71
C GLU A 238 -7.62 15.99 1.54
N CYS A 239 -6.39 15.92 1.01
CA CYS A 239 -5.22 15.38 1.68
C CYS A 239 -3.93 16.04 1.17
N VAL A 240 -2.95 16.20 2.06
CA VAL A 240 -1.62 16.74 1.72
C VAL A 240 -0.51 15.73 2.02
N ILE A 241 0.35 15.45 1.03
CA ILE A 241 1.56 14.65 1.18
C ILE A 241 2.76 15.57 1.37
N THR A 242 3.46 15.46 2.50
CA THR A 242 4.58 16.34 2.87
C THR A 242 5.92 15.60 2.94
N GLU A 243 6.98 16.23 2.45
CA GLU A 243 8.36 15.72 2.51
C GLU A 243 8.88 15.57 3.95
N GLY A 244 9.70 14.54 4.19
CA GLY A 244 10.45 14.38 5.44
C GLY A 244 9.69 13.69 6.59
N LEU A 245 8.45 13.25 6.37
CA LEU A 245 7.67 12.38 7.26
C LEU A 245 7.45 11.01 6.60
N ARG A 246 7.42 9.92 7.36
CA ARG A 246 7.18 8.58 6.79
C ARG A 246 5.69 8.35 6.57
N SER A 247 5.35 7.60 5.54
CA SER A 247 3.96 7.22 5.29
C SER A 247 3.35 6.36 6.40
N GLU A 248 4.17 5.66 7.18
CA GLU A 248 3.73 4.86 8.32
C GLU A 248 3.46 5.66 9.60
N ASP A 249 3.89 6.93 9.66
CA ASP A 249 3.67 7.78 10.84
C ASP A 249 2.19 8.22 10.97
N GLY A 250 1.36 7.88 9.97
CA GLY A 250 -0.07 8.14 9.95
C GLY A 250 -0.43 9.58 9.57
N TYR A 251 -1.71 9.90 9.72
CA TYR A 251 -2.24 11.22 9.42
C TYR A 251 -1.98 12.19 10.57
N SER A 252 -1.55 13.40 10.22
CA SER A 252 -1.43 14.58 11.07
C SER A 252 -0.75 14.31 12.42
N PRO A 253 0.48 13.72 12.46
CA PRO A 253 1.12 13.35 13.71
C PRO A 253 1.35 14.56 14.62
N GLU A 254 0.79 14.51 15.83
CA GLU A 254 0.81 15.62 16.81
C GLU A 254 2.23 16.11 17.12
N ARG A 255 3.19 15.18 17.19
CA ARG A 255 4.60 15.51 17.43
C ARG A 255 5.17 16.44 16.35
N LEU A 256 4.78 16.25 15.09
CA LEU A 256 5.24 17.08 13.99
C LEU A 256 4.61 18.48 14.06
N ILE A 257 3.32 18.56 14.38
CA ILE A 257 2.61 19.84 14.56
C ILE A 257 3.26 20.64 15.70
N ALA A 258 3.58 19.99 16.81
CA ALA A 258 4.30 20.61 17.92
C ALA A 258 5.71 21.09 17.51
N ASP A 259 6.42 20.34 16.66
CA ASP A 259 7.71 20.74 16.10
C ASP A 259 7.59 21.99 15.21
N ALA A 260 6.60 21.99 14.32
CA ALA A 260 6.31 23.09 13.41
C ALA A 260 5.99 24.38 14.19
N LYS A 261 5.08 24.33 15.18
CA LYS A 261 4.75 25.48 16.04
C LYS A 261 5.97 26.04 16.78
N ARG A 262 6.89 25.17 17.22
CA ARG A 262 8.12 25.62 17.89
C ARG A 262 9.05 26.33 16.91
N ARG A 263 9.17 25.79 15.70
CA ARG A 263 10.03 26.30 14.63
C ARG A 263 9.55 27.59 14.01
N GLU A 264 8.23 27.74 13.87
CA GLU A 264 7.58 28.98 13.46
C GLU A 264 8.00 30.15 14.37
N LYS A 265 7.93 29.97 15.69
CA LYS A 265 8.35 30.98 16.67
C LYS A 265 9.82 31.40 16.53
N SER A 266 10.68 30.49 16.07
CA SER A 266 12.10 30.80 15.79
C SER A 266 12.35 31.40 14.39
N GLY A 267 11.31 31.53 13.55
CA GLY A 267 11.44 31.98 12.17
C GLY A 267 12.10 30.98 11.21
N ASN A 268 12.35 29.74 11.68
CA ASN A 268 13.02 28.66 10.96
C ASN A 268 12.04 27.50 10.76
N LEU A 269 11.09 27.70 9.85
CA LEU A 269 10.03 26.76 9.51
C LEU A 269 10.21 26.33 8.05
N PRO A 270 10.85 25.17 7.79
CA PRO A 270 10.95 24.60 6.45
C PRO A 270 9.57 24.33 5.84
N GLU A 271 9.52 24.29 4.51
CA GLU A 271 8.29 24.18 3.76
C GLU A 271 7.39 22.98 4.10
N PRO A 272 7.88 21.77 4.43
CA PRO A 272 6.99 20.65 4.72
C PRO A 272 6.33 20.83 6.09
N LEU A 273 7.04 21.47 7.04
CA LEU A 273 6.50 21.81 8.35
C LEU A 273 5.54 22.99 8.28
N TYR A 274 5.77 23.95 7.37
CA TYR A 274 4.81 25.00 7.08
C TYR A 274 3.50 24.43 6.51
N ALA A 275 3.60 23.54 5.50
CA ALA A 275 2.43 22.87 4.95
C ALA A 275 1.67 22.08 6.03
N ALA A 276 2.37 21.29 6.85
CA ALA A 276 1.77 20.54 7.95
C ALA A 276 1.05 21.44 8.97
N LEU A 277 1.66 22.57 9.35
CA LEU A 277 1.06 23.53 10.29
C LEU A 277 -0.20 24.17 9.70
N LEU A 278 -0.12 24.68 8.47
CA LEU A 278 -1.25 25.29 7.77
C LEU A 278 -2.42 24.31 7.61
N CYS A 279 -2.13 23.06 7.21
CA CYS A 279 -3.16 22.03 7.05
C CYS A 279 -3.80 21.66 8.39
N SER A 280 -3.00 21.56 9.46
CA SER A 280 -3.53 21.32 10.81
C SER A 280 -4.47 22.42 11.29
N GLU A 281 -4.20 23.69 10.96
CA GLU A 281 -5.05 24.82 11.35
C GLU A 281 -6.37 24.87 10.57
N ARG A 282 -6.39 24.25 9.39
CA ARG A 282 -7.56 24.16 8.50
C ARG A 282 -8.28 22.81 8.56
N GLU A 283 -7.89 21.94 9.49
CA GLU A 283 -8.44 20.59 9.62
C GLU A 283 -8.29 19.73 8.35
N ILE A 284 -7.29 20.03 7.51
CA ILE A 284 -6.93 19.24 6.33
C ILE A 284 -5.95 18.15 6.78
N PRO A 285 -6.23 16.86 6.55
CA PRO A 285 -5.31 15.80 6.91
C PRO A 285 -4.04 15.88 6.06
N PHE A 286 -2.88 15.68 6.70
CA PHE A 286 -1.60 15.57 6.01
C PHE A 286 -0.88 14.29 6.40
N ILE A 287 -0.04 13.76 5.52
CA ILE A 287 0.69 12.51 5.72
C ILE A 287 2.08 12.58 5.07
N GLY A 288 3.00 11.77 5.57
CA GLY A 288 4.34 11.68 5.04
C GLY A 288 4.41 10.83 3.77
N GLY A 289 5.26 11.21 2.83
CA GLY A 289 5.55 10.39 1.64
C GLY A 289 6.89 9.66 1.69
N GLU A 290 7.64 9.70 2.80
CA GLU A 290 8.91 8.99 2.91
C GLU A 290 8.72 7.48 3.13
N PRO A 291 9.58 6.63 2.53
CA PRO A 291 9.59 5.21 2.83
C PRO A 291 10.16 4.93 4.22
N VAL A 292 9.92 3.71 4.70
CA VAL A 292 10.61 3.18 5.88
C VAL A 292 12.11 2.98 5.60
N PRO A 293 12.99 3.07 6.61
CA PRO A 293 14.45 2.97 6.41
C PRO A 293 14.90 1.73 5.63
N VAL A 294 14.27 0.57 5.87
CA VAL A 294 14.65 -0.70 5.22
C VAL A 294 14.60 -0.63 3.69
N VAL A 295 13.62 0.08 3.11
CA VAL A 295 13.52 0.26 1.65
C VAL A 295 14.74 1.03 1.11
N THR A 296 15.23 2.01 1.86
CA THR A 296 16.45 2.74 1.49
C THR A 296 17.68 1.84 1.63
N THR A 297 17.77 1.08 2.73
CA THR A 297 18.91 0.16 2.96
C THR A 297 18.98 -0.92 1.88
N GLU A 298 17.86 -1.53 1.49
CA GLU A 298 17.80 -2.54 0.41
C GLU A 298 18.28 -1.97 -0.92
N ALA A 299 17.84 -0.76 -1.28
CA ALA A 299 18.31 -0.08 -2.49
C ALA A 299 19.81 0.22 -2.47
N LEU A 300 20.35 0.57 -1.30
CA LEU A 300 21.79 0.79 -1.12
C LEU A 300 22.58 -0.53 -1.16
N ARG A 301 22.03 -1.61 -0.60
CA ARG A 301 22.63 -2.96 -0.65
C ARG A 301 22.72 -3.53 -2.07
N ALA A 302 21.85 -3.08 -2.98
CA ALA A 302 21.98 -3.38 -4.41
C ALA A 302 23.19 -2.69 -5.07
N VAL A 303 23.75 -1.64 -4.46
CA VAL A 303 24.93 -0.92 -4.96
C VAL A 303 26.24 -1.46 -4.37
N THR A 304 26.25 -1.75 -3.06
CA THR A 304 27.40 -2.27 -2.30
C THR A 304 26.93 -3.26 -1.25
N LYS A 305 27.72 -4.31 -0.99
CA LYS A 305 27.44 -5.29 0.07
C LYS A 305 28.06 -4.91 1.42
N ASP A 306 28.83 -3.83 1.47
CA ASP A 306 29.50 -3.38 2.69
C ASP A 306 28.66 -2.32 3.40
N ASP A 307 28.10 -2.67 4.56
CA ASP A 307 27.30 -1.75 5.37
C ASP A 307 28.11 -0.52 5.86
N THR A 308 29.44 -0.58 5.83
CA THR A 308 30.33 0.57 6.09
C THR A 308 30.17 1.67 5.04
N ASP A 309 30.05 1.28 3.76
CA ASP A 309 29.79 2.22 2.68
C ASP A 309 28.40 2.87 2.82
N ILE A 310 27.41 2.07 3.24
CA ILE A 310 26.03 2.52 3.49
C ILE A 310 26.02 3.54 4.63
N LEU A 311 26.62 3.21 5.76
CA LEU A 311 26.74 4.11 6.90
C LEU A 311 27.45 5.41 6.51
N GLY A 312 28.59 5.30 5.84
CA GLY A 312 29.36 6.44 5.38
C GLY A 312 28.56 7.35 4.44
N PHE A 313 27.86 6.78 3.45
CA PHE A 313 26.98 7.51 2.54
C PHE A 313 25.85 8.25 3.28
N LEU A 314 25.16 7.57 4.21
CA LEU A 314 24.06 8.16 4.98
C LEU A 314 24.54 9.35 5.83
N VAL A 315 25.72 9.21 6.45
CA VAL A 315 26.35 10.31 7.20
C VAL A 315 26.70 11.48 6.27
N VAL A 316 27.38 11.24 5.15
CA VAL A 316 27.73 12.30 4.18
C VAL A 316 26.47 13.00 3.65
N ARG A 317 25.41 12.25 3.35
CA ARG A 317 24.12 12.79 2.92
C ARG A 317 23.52 13.73 3.95
N HIS A 318 23.51 13.32 5.22
CA HIS A 318 22.98 14.14 6.32
C HIS A 318 23.84 15.39 6.56
N LEU A 319 25.15 15.27 6.55
CA LEU A 319 26.06 16.41 6.72
C LEU A 319 25.89 17.45 5.60
N GLY A 320 25.56 17.02 4.38
CA GLY A 320 25.24 17.93 3.29
C GLY A 320 24.02 18.82 3.56
N GLN A 321 23.07 18.37 4.39
CA GLN A 321 21.96 19.18 4.88
C GLN A 321 22.40 20.07 6.05
N VAL A 322 23.13 19.51 7.02
CA VAL A 322 23.66 20.27 8.16
C VAL A 322 24.47 21.47 7.70
N ARG A 323 25.32 21.33 6.68
CA ARG A 323 26.09 22.46 6.13
C ARG A 323 25.24 23.59 5.55
N ARG A 324 24.03 23.30 5.08
CA ARG A 324 23.10 24.32 4.56
C ARG A 324 22.39 25.06 5.70
N GLU A 325 22.01 24.33 6.73
CA GLU A 325 21.23 24.86 7.84
C GLU A 325 22.09 25.48 8.94
N GLN A 326 23.32 24.97 9.11
CA GLN A 326 24.28 25.32 10.16
C GLN A 326 25.70 25.34 9.57
N PRO A 327 26.07 26.36 8.78
CA PRO A 327 27.39 26.42 8.11
C PRO A 327 28.58 26.33 9.07
N GLU A 328 28.43 26.88 10.29
CA GLU A 328 29.45 26.94 11.35
C GLU A 328 29.47 25.69 12.25
N ALA A 329 28.76 24.62 11.88
CA ALA A 329 28.69 23.42 12.72
C ALA A 329 30.01 22.63 12.70
N GLU A 330 30.49 22.28 13.90
CA GLU A 330 31.59 21.32 14.08
C GLU A 330 31.22 19.94 13.53
N LEU A 331 31.81 19.56 12.40
CA LEU A 331 31.39 18.37 11.65
C LEU A 331 31.72 17.06 12.38
N ASP A 332 32.85 16.99 13.09
CA ASP A 332 33.25 15.80 13.84
C ASP A 332 32.23 15.46 14.94
N ASP A 333 31.74 16.50 15.63
CA ASP A 333 30.69 16.37 16.64
C ASP A 333 29.38 15.87 16.03
N LYS A 334 29.06 16.28 14.80
CA LYS A 334 27.89 15.80 14.07
C LYS A 334 28.07 14.33 13.68
N VAL A 335 29.23 13.96 13.12
CA VAL A 335 29.55 12.57 12.77
C VAL A 335 29.42 11.67 13.99
N LYS A 336 30.03 12.05 15.12
CA LYS A 336 29.99 11.29 16.38
C LYS A 336 28.55 10.99 16.85
N ARG A 337 27.63 11.94 16.68
CA ARG A 337 26.21 11.78 17.05
C ARG A 337 25.42 10.99 16.01
N LEU A 338 25.76 11.12 14.73
CA LEU A 338 25.02 10.49 13.64
C LEU A 338 25.32 9.00 13.52
N LEU A 339 26.57 8.57 13.71
CA LEU A 339 26.98 7.17 13.53
C LEU A 339 26.10 6.17 14.28
N PRO A 340 25.96 6.23 15.63
CA PRO A 340 25.13 5.26 16.36
C PRO A 340 23.66 5.34 15.97
N ARG A 341 23.15 6.55 15.69
CA ARG A 341 21.76 6.74 15.27
C ARG A 341 21.49 6.10 13.91
N MET A 342 22.39 6.26 12.94
CA MET A 342 22.24 5.72 11.59
C MET A 342 22.38 4.20 11.59
N ILE A 343 23.30 3.64 12.37
CA ILE A 343 23.44 2.18 12.56
C ILE A 343 22.12 1.59 13.05
N GLN A 344 21.54 2.17 14.11
CA GLN A 344 20.27 1.70 14.66
C GLN A 344 19.10 1.91 13.70
N GLN A 345 18.99 3.11 13.12
CA GLN A 345 17.84 3.47 12.28
C GLN A 345 17.77 2.68 10.97
N PHE A 346 18.93 2.31 10.40
CA PHE A 346 19.01 1.62 9.11
C PHE A 346 19.40 0.14 9.24
N GLU A 347 19.46 -0.40 10.47
CA GLU A 347 19.76 -1.80 10.78
C GLU A 347 21.05 -2.29 10.09
N LEU A 348 22.14 -1.54 10.33
CA LEU A 348 23.43 -1.79 9.70
C LEU A 348 24.32 -2.66 10.58
N GLU A 349 24.97 -3.64 9.98
CA GLU A 349 25.91 -4.56 10.64
C GLU A 349 27.35 -4.04 10.54
N THR A 350 27.57 -2.83 11.05
CA THR A 350 28.90 -2.18 11.03
C THR A 350 29.07 -1.26 12.24
N ALA A 351 30.32 -0.86 12.48
CA ALA A 351 30.67 0.17 13.44
C ALA A 351 31.82 1.02 12.88
N LEU A 352 31.68 2.34 13.00
CA LEU A 352 32.73 3.29 12.67
C LEU A 352 32.97 4.22 13.86
N THR A 353 34.23 4.50 14.15
CA THR A 353 34.63 5.69 14.91
C THR A 353 34.68 6.91 13.97
N VAL A 354 34.82 8.11 14.54
CA VAL A 354 35.00 9.34 13.74
C VAL A 354 36.23 9.24 12.84
N ASP A 355 37.36 8.73 13.36
CA ASP A 355 38.60 8.60 12.59
C ASP A 355 38.47 7.55 11.48
N GLN A 356 37.84 6.40 11.77
CA GLN A 356 37.57 5.38 10.74
C GLN A 356 36.63 5.91 9.65
N PHE A 357 35.66 6.74 10.00
CA PHE A 357 34.81 7.43 9.02
C PHE A 357 35.61 8.39 8.14
N LYS A 358 36.56 9.16 8.71
CA LYS A 358 37.43 10.06 7.95
C LYS A 358 38.34 9.28 6.99
N ASP A 359 38.89 8.16 7.43
CA ASP A 359 39.70 7.26 6.61
C ASP A 359 38.87 6.66 5.47
N TRP A 360 37.66 6.19 5.77
CA TRP A 360 36.72 5.71 4.77
C TRP A 360 36.38 6.81 3.75
N TYR A 361 36.12 8.04 4.20
CA TYR A 361 35.81 9.16 3.32
C TYR A 361 36.98 9.48 2.39
N HIS A 362 38.21 9.47 2.91
CA HIS A 362 39.41 9.66 2.11
C HIS A 362 39.57 8.56 1.06
N LYS A 363 39.44 7.29 1.47
CA LYS A 363 39.52 6.14 0.55
C LYS A 363 38.46 6.19 -0.56
N THR A 364 37.24 6.61 -0.23
CA THR A 364 36.10 6.62 -1.15
C THR A 364 36.12 7.82 -2.10
N THR A 365 36.65 8.98 -1.66
CA THR A 365 36.55 10.24 -2.42
C THR A 365 37.88 10.80 -2.90
N GLY A 366 39.01 10.25 -2.43
CA GLY A 366 40.37 10.78 -2.63
C GLY A 366 40.64 12.11 -1.91
N ARG A 367 39.78 12.53 -0.98
CA ARG A 367 39.86 13.83 -0.28
C ARG A 367 39.78 13.66 1.23
N ASN A 368 40.53 14.49 1.95
CA ASN A 368 40.39 14.55 3.40
C ASN A 368 39.00 15.07 3.78
N PHE A 369 38.41 14.49 4.82
CA PHE A 369 37.13 14.95 5.34
C PHE A 369 37.25 16.36 5.91
N SER A 370 36.51 17.30 5.32
CA SER A 370 36.42 18.69 5.77
C SER A 370 35.12 19.31 5.25
N ALA A 371 34.73 20.46 5.80
CA ALA A 371 33.60 21.21 5.27
C ALA A 371 33.78 21.51 3.78
N GLU A 372 34.92 22.04 3.37
CA GLU A 372 35.20 22.38 1.96
C GLU A 372 35.10 21.17 1.01
N ASN A 373 35.52 19.99 1.48
CA ASN A 373 35.55 18.78 0.66
C ASN A 373 34.20 18.05 0.57
N LEU A 374 33.25 18.33 1.47
CA LEU A 374 31.87 17.83 1.40
C LEU A 374 31.10 18.48 0.24
N ARG A 375 31.27 17.97 -0.98
CA ARG A 375 30.62 18.50 -2.18
C ARG A 375 29.25 17.87 -2.39
N ARG A 376 28.22 18.70 -2.56
CA ARG A 376 26.87 18.26 -2.92
C ARG A 376 26.85 17.37 -4.16
N GLY A 377 27.73 17.66 -5.13
CA GLY A 377 27.85 16.92 -6.38
C GLY A 377 28.20 15.44 -6.18
N ASP A 378 28.85 15.06 -5.08
CA ASP A 378 29.26 13.67 -4.83
C ASP A 378 28.07 12.75 -4.53
N ILE A 379 27.04 13.30 -3.88
CA ILE A 379 25.85 12.55 -3.44
C ILE A 379 24.58 12.94 -4.19
N ALA A 380 24.60 14.03 -4.96
CA ALA A 380 23.43 14.48 -5.71
C ALA A 380 23.04 13.41 -6.73
N PRO A 381 21.76 13.00 -6.81
CA PRO A 381 21.26 11.87 -7.60
C PRO A 381 21.22 12.13 -9.12
N ILE A 382 22.14 12.94 -9.62
CA ILE A 382 22.27 13.32 -11.02
C ILE A 382 23.03 12.22 -11.76
N ALA A 383 22.43 11.72 -12.84
CA ALA A 383 23.06 10.78 -13.75
C ALA A 383 24.27 11.44 -14.43
N ILE A 384 25.41 10.74 -14.39
CA ILE A 384 26.66 11.11 -15.06
C ILE A 384 27.29 9.86 -15.66
N GLU A 385 28.19 10.07 -16.61
CA GLU A 385 29.03 8.99 -17.13
C GLU A 385 30.00 8.54 -16.02
N ASN A 386 30.05 7.23 -15.75
CA ASN A 386 30.93 6.61 -14.73
C ASN A 386 30.79 7.20 -13.30
N PRO A 387 29.61 7.06 -12.66
CA PRO A 387 29.40 7.58 -11.31
C PRO A 387 30.28 6.85 -10.27
N ASN A 388 30.91 7.62 -9.38
CA ASN A 388 31.59 7.05 -8.21
C ASN A 388 30.60 6.39 -7.24
N LEU A 389 31.11 5.72 -6.21
CA LEU A 389 30.29 4.98 -5.25
C LEU A 389 29.19 5.84 -4.60
N LEU A 390 29.54 7.00 -4.04
CA LEU A 390 28.58 7.91 -3.40
C LEU A 390 27.48 8.37 -4.37
N LYS A 391 27.84 8.60 -5.63
CA LYS A 391 26.91 9.00 -6.68
C LYS A 391 25.95 7.87 -7.03
N ARG A 392 26.45 6.64 -7.19
CA ARG A 392 25.62 5.44 -7.43
C ARG A 392 24.62 5.23 -6.29
N MET A 393 25.07 5.38 -5.05
CA MET A 393 24.22 5.28 -3.86
C MET A 393 23.19 6.41 -3.78
N GLY A 394 23.58 7.64 -4.12
CA GLY A 394 22.68 8.78 -4.23
C GLY A 394 21.56 8.54 -5.23
N ILE A 395 21.89 8.01 -6.41
CA ILE A 395 20.92 7.63 -7.44
C ILE A 395 20.00 6.51 -6.92
N ALA A 396 20.55 5.41 -6.38
CA ALA A 396 19.75 4.28 -5.91
C ALA A 396 18.78 4.68 -4.79
N ALA A 397 19.24 5.43 -3.80
CA ALA A 397 18.40 5.91 -2.70
C ALA A 397 17.30 6.86 -3.19
N MET A 398 17.59 7.71 -4.19
CA MET A 398 16.57 8.58 -4.79
C MET A 398 15.53 7.75 -5.55
N MET A 399 15.95 6.79 -6.39
CA MET A 399 15.02 5.94 -7.15
C MET A 399 14.10 5.12 -6.26
N ALA A 400 14.61 4.57 -5.15
CA ALA A 400 13.77 3.87 -4.19
C ALA A 400 12.75 4.80 -3.52
N ARG A 401 13.17 6.02 -3.18
CA ARG A 401 12.30 7.05 -2.59
C ARG A 401 11.21 7.52 -3.56
N GLU A 402 11.55 7.82 -4.80
CA GLU A 402 10.57 8.22 -5.82
C GLU A 402 9.61 7.08 -6.16
N LYS A 403 10.11 5.84 -6.27
CA LYS A 403 9.25 4.67 -6.50
C LYS A 403 8.18 4.54 -5.40
N HIS A 404 8.59 4.71 -4.14
CA HIS A 404 7.66 4.71 -3.01
C HIS A 404 6.70 5.88 -3.07
N LEU A 405 7.21 7.10 -3.27
CA LEU A 405 6.41 8.33 -3.28
C LEU A 405 5.33 8.30 -4.38
N ILE A 406 5.68 7.94 -5.61
CA ILE A 406 4.74 7.80 -6.74
C ILE A 406 3.66 6.76 -6.41
N SER A 407 4.07 5.59 -5.91
CA SER A 407 3.11 4.52 -5.53
C SER A 407 2.18 5.00 -4.42
N PHE A 408 2.70 5.80 -3.49
CA PHE A 408 1.93 6.38 -2.40
C PHE A 408 0.99 7.49 -2.86
N GLN A 409 1.41 8.36 -3.78
CA GLN A 409 0.55 9.35 -4.42
C GLN A 409 -0.64 8.70 -5.14
N SER A 410 -0.37 7.65 -5.94
CA SER A 410 -1.41 6.83 -6.57
C SER A 410 -2.41 6.29 -5.55
N LYS A 411 -1.93 5.72 -4.44
CA LYS A 411 -2.78 5.26 -3.34
C LYS A 411 -3.61 6.40 -2.75
N MET A 412 -3.03 7.55 -2.48
CA MET A 412 -3.75 8.71 -1.93
C MET A 412 -4.81 9.23 -2.90
N LEU A 413 -4.57 9.20 -4.21
CA LEU A 413 -5.56 9.58 -5.22
C LEU A 413 -6.72 8.57 -5.34
N LEU A 414 -6.51 7.31 -4.93
CA LEU A 414 -7.60 6.33 -4.81
C LEU A 414 -8.46 6.56 -3.55
N GLU A 415 -7.90 7.19 -2.52
CA GLU A 415 -8.58 7.50 -1.26
C GLU A 415 -9.23 8.89 -1.26
N HIS A 416 -8.62 9.84 -1.99
CA HIS A 416 -8.96 11.27 -2.00
C HIS A 416 -8.97 11.79 -3.44
N ARG A 417 -9.97 12.59 -3.80
CA ARG A 417 -10.11 13.15 -5.15
C ARG A 417 -9.15 14.29 -5.42
N ARG A 418 -8.75 15.03 -4.39
CA ARG A 418 -7.89 16.22 -4.49
C ARG A 418 -6.69 16.08 -3.58
N VAL A 419 -5.53 15.75 -4.14
CA VAL A 419 -4.29 15.53 -3.37
C VAL A 419 -3.28 16.62 -3.68
N LEU A 420 -2.75 17.26 -2.64
CA LEU A 420 -1.63 18.18 -2.73
C LEU A 420 -0.33 17.48 -2.32
N VAL A 421 0.74 17.64 -3.11
CA VAL A 421 2.08 17.14 -2.80
C VAL A 421 3.02 18.33 -2.60
N VAL A 422 3.69 18.40 -1.45
CA VAL A 422 4.66 19.47 -1.12
C VAL A 422 6.04 18.87 -0.92
N TYR A 423 6.87 18.95 -1.97
CA TYR A 423 8.20 18.34 -2.04
C TYR A 423 9.18 19.26 -2.76
N GLY A 424 10.48 19.08 -2.50
CA GLY A 424 11.53 19.81 -3.22
C GLY A 424 11.43 19.63 -4.73
N SER A 425 11.75 20.67 -5.50
CA SER A 425 11.58 20.69 -6.96
C SER A 425 12.29 19.56 -7.72
N GLY A 426 13.32 18.96 -7.12
CA GLY A 426 14.03 17.82 -7.69
C GLY A 426 13.15 16.59 -7.86
N HIS A 427 12.16 16.39 -6.99
CA HIS A 427 11.22 15.25 -7.03
C HIS A 427 10.35 15.28 -8.27
N LEU A 428 9.69 16.41 -8.52
CA LEU A 428 8.82 16.59 -9.68
C LEU A 428 9.54 16.32 -11.01
N VAL A 429 10.84 16.60 -11.10
CA VAL A 429 11.65 16.29 -12.29
C VAL A 429 11.76 14.78 -12.54
N TYR A 430 11.89 13.97 -11.49
CA TYR A 430 11.91 12.51 -11.64
C TYR A 430 10.53 11.96 -11.95
N GLU A 431 9.51 12.48 -11.27
CA GLU A 431 8.14 11.96 -11.35
C GLU A 431 7.38 12.46 -12.58
N SER A 432 7.80 13.55 -13.24
CA SER A 432 6.98 14.24 -14.25
C SER A 432 6.49 13.34 -15.37
N GLU A 433 7.34 12.45 -15.90
CA GLU A 433 6.94 11.54 -16.98
C GLU A 433 5.94 10.48 -16.48
N VAL A 434 6.11 9.99 -15.25
CA VAL A 434 5.20 9.01 -14.63
C VAL A 434 3.85 9.64 -14.30
N LEU A 435 3.86 10.87 -13.77
CA LEU A 435 2.64 11.63 -13.48
C LEU A 435 1.91 12.02 -14.77
N GLU A 436 2.63 12.38 -15.83
CA GLU A 436 2.03 12.69 -17.13
C GLU A 436 1.38 11.46 -17.78
N ASP A 437 1.98 10.27 -17.64
CA ASP A 437 1.37 9.01 -18.07
C ASP A 437 0.14 8.65 -17.22
N MET A 438 0.27 8.75 -15.89
CA MET A 438 -0.77 8.38 -14.94
C MET A 438 -1.99 9.31 -15.00
N LEU A 439 -1.78 10.62 -15.09
CA LEU A 439 -2.81 11.66 -14.91
C LEU A 439 -3.02 12.55 -16.14
N GLY A 440 -2.23 12.37 -17.21
CA GLY A 440 -2.22 13.29 -18.35
C GLY A 440 -1.30 14.50 -18.12
N LYS A 441 -1.13 15.32 -19.16
CA LYS A 441 -0.31 16.54 -19.08
C LYS A 441 -0.90 17.53 -18.07
N PRO A 442 -0.06 18.30 -17.34
CA PRO A 442 -0.54 19.35 -16.45
C PRO A 442 -1.45 20.33 -17.17
N ILE A 443 -2.61 20.59 -16.58
CA ILE A 443 -3.57 21.57 -17.08
C ILE A 443 -3.13 23.01 -16.74
N GLN A 444 -2.30 23.16 -15.71
CA GLN A 444 -1.73 24.44 -15.30
C GLN A 444 -0.34 24.23 -14.69
N LYS A 445 0.57 25.17 -14.94
CA LYS A 445 1.87 25.30 -14.28
C LYS A 445 2.13 26.78 -14.00
N GLY A 446 2.55 27.13 -12.79
CA GLY A 446 2.73 28.53 -12.42
C GLY A 446 3.56 28.72 -11.15
N ALA A 447 3.99 29.97 -10.92
CA ALA A 447 4.63 30.38 -9.68
C ALA A 447 3.65 30.99 -8.66
N SER A 448 2.37 31.11 -9.05
CA SER A 448 1.23 31.58 -8.25
C SER A 448 0.00 30.79 -8.69
N TRP A 449 -0.85 30.36 -7.74
CA TRP A 449 -2.03 29.53 -8.01
C TRP A 449 -3.05 30.23 -8.91
#